data_AF-A0A5P8LUZ5-F1
#
_entry.id   AF-A0A5P8LUZ5-F1
#
_cell.length_a   1.000
_cell.length_b   1.000
_cell.length_c   1.000
_cell.angle_alpha   90.00
_cell.angle_beta   90.00
_cell.angle_gamma   90.00
#
_symmetry.space_group_name_H-M   'P 1'
#
loop_
_entity.id
_entity.type
_entity.pdbx_description
1 polymer ?
#
loop_
_entity_poly.entity_id
_entity_poly.type
_entity_poly.pdbx_seq_one_letter_code
_entity_poly.pdbx_strand_id
1 'polypeptide(L)'
;MLEDVPEEYEIDPESDFKQLEDIFVEEFPDAVEHSVEDVIFADDGPVNHLTWIALDGYSRHEFFYDDDNPDSDTLYSLLSLSPGKDDMMALRAYLAKEFDVVKSLENAALLGIPDTYQPGSKAQAHVAFYRDPRNGELNVGLNATPAQKEAEILDDVNRLVPTKNLEKLIRKVADIFYDEVEQTARDTIISGDVLSVLDDDPDFRYQTTKPLPDGVNPMYRGREAQLWQKPISKDSVIEGSQGFIQIWVPEEEESTGFISVTNGEYDNREALSEVRTAMEAALN
;
A
#
# COMPACT_ATOMS: atom_id res chain seq x y z
N MET A 1 -16.80 7.64 3.90
CA MET A 1 -15.59 6.79 4.04
C MET A 1 -15.89 5.49 4.79
N LEU A 2 -15.07 4.44 4.65
CA LEU A 2 -15.19 3.19 5.43
C LEU A 2 -14.47 3.38 6.77
N GLU A 3 -15.21 3.49 7.87
CA GLU A 3 -14.64 3.59 9.23
C GLU A 3 -14.15 2.22 9.75
N ASP A 4 -13.08 2.25 10.55
CA ASP A 4 -12.34 1.16 11.23
C ASP A 4 -11.38 0.33 10.36
N VAL A 5 -10.20 0.91 10.09
CA VAL A 5 -8.99 0.21 9.63
C VAL A 5 -7.88 0.42 10.69
N PRO A 6 -7.20 -0.61 11.22
CA PRO A 6 -6.30 -0.46 12.38
C PRO A 6 -5.08 0.47 12.14
N GLU A 7 -4.85 1.39 13.09
CA GLU A 7 -3.84 2.47 13.11
C GLU A 7 -2.35 2.03 13.26
N GLU A 8 -2.02 0.75 13.37
CA GLU A 8 -0.71 0.33 13.95
C GLU A 8 0.45 0.13 12.95
N TYR A 9 0.30 0.51 11.67
CA TYR A 9 1.27 0.13 10.63
C TYR A 9 1.76 1.34 9.78
N GLU A 10 3.03 1.73 9.92
CA GLU A 10 3.73 2.59 8.96
C GLU A 10 4.26 1.70 7.81
N ILE A 11 3.61 1.75 6.64
CA ILE A 11 3.84 0.83 5.52
C ILE A 11 4.38 1.61 4.28
N ASP A 12 5.05 0.96 3.33
CA ASP A 12 5.71 1.58 2.18
C ASP A 12 4.78 1.88 0.99
N PRO A 13 4.45 3.17 0.71
CA PRO A 13 3.33 3.48 -0.16
C PRO A 13 3.45 2.90 -1.58
N GLU A 14 4.65 2.75 -2.15
CA GLU A 14 4.79 2.23 -3.52
C GLU A 14 4.60 0.71 -3.60
N SER A 15 5.17 -0.07 -2.68
CA SER A 15 4.96 -1.53 -2.64
C SER A 15 3.56 -1.90 -2.17
N ASP A 16 2.98 -1.14 -1.24
CA ASP A 16 1.69 -1.45 -0.62
C ASP A 16 0.54 -1.26 -1.58
N PHE A 17 0.54 -0.14 -2.32
CA PHE A 17 -0.52 0.13 -3.28
C PHE A 17 -0.49 -0.88 -4.41
N LYS A 18 0.71 -1.33 -4.80
CA LYS A 18 0.82 -2.42 -5.77
C LYS A 18 0.26 -3.73 -5.23
N GLN A 19 0.55 -4.06 -3.96
CA GLN A 19 -0.01 -5.25 -3.32
C GLN A 19 -1.55 -5.18 -3.20
N LEU A 20 -2.10 -4.01 -2.85
CA LEU A 20 -3.55 -3.77 -2.83
C LEU A 20 -4.18 -3.94 -4.21
N GLU A 21 -3.53 -3.43 -5.27
CA GLU A 21 -3.95 -3.65 -6.67
C GLU A 21 -3.93 -5.13 -7.03
N ASP A 22 -2.85 -5.83 -6.70
CA ASP A 22 -2.69 -7.24 -7.02
C ASP A 22 -3.76 -8.09 -6.31
N ILE A 23 -4.00 -7.87 -5.01
CA ILE A 23 -5.09 -8.54 -4.26
C ILE A 23 -6.45 -8.22 -4.88
N PHE A 24 -6.70 -6.96 -5.28
CA PHE A 24 -7.96 -6.57 -5.90
C PHE A 24 -8.18 -7.29 -7.25
N VAL A 25 -7.15 -7.34 -8.10
CA VAL A 25 -7.20 -8.00 -9.41
C VAL A 25 -7.33 -9.53 -9.25
N GLU A 26 -6.71 -10.12 -8.24
CA GLU A 26 -6.89 -11.55 -7.93
C GLU A 26 -8.35 -11.87 -7.57
N GLU A 27 -8.97 -11.01 -6.76
CA GLU A 27 -10.37 -11.15 -6.37
C GLU A 27 -11.36 -10.78 -7.49
N PHE A 28 -10.98 -9.83 -8.36
CA PHE A 28 -11.78 -9.40 -9.51
C PHE A 28 -10.92 -9.17 -10.76
N PRO A 29 -10.65 -10.23 -11.56
CA PRO A 29 -9.71 -10.18 -12.69
C PRO A 29 -10.09 -9.27 -13.86
N ASP A 30 -11.33 -8.79 -13.91
CA ASP A 30 -11.80 -7.86 -14.94
C ASP A 30 -11.52 -6.38 -14.58
N ALA A 31 -10.93 -6.11 -13.41
CA ALA A 31 -10.44 -4.78 -13.05
C ALA A 31 -9.30 -4.33 -13.96
N VAL A 32 -9.21 -3.02 -14.20
CA VAL A 32 -8.17 -2.39 -15.01
C VAL A 32 -7.36 -1.44 -14.14
N GLU A 33 -6.06 -1.71 -14.01
CA GLU A 33 -5.11 -0.81 -13.35
C GLU A 33 -4.88 0.46 -14.18
N HIS A 34 -4.79 1.61 -13.51
CA HIS A 34 -4.50 2.90 -14.13
C HIS A 34 -3.20 3.50 -13.59
N SER A 35 -2.36 4.04 -14.48
CA SER A 35 -1.17 4.78 -14.06
C SER A 35 -1.55 6.13 -13.47
N VAL A 36 -1.18 6.34 -12.21
CA VAL A 36 -1.38 7.60 -11.49
C VAL A 36 -0.22 8.55 -11.74
N GLU A 37 -0.51 9.76 -12.22
CA GLU A 37 0.49 10.78 -12.55
C GLU A 37 0.69 11.81 -11.45
N ASP A 38 -0.40 12.19 -10.78
CA ASP A 38 -0.39 13.18 -9.71
C ASP A 38 -1.62 13.02 -8.83
N VAL A 39 -1.45 13.25 -7.52
CA VAL A 39 -2.52 13.14 -6.53
C VAL A 39 -2.49 14.36 -5.63
N ILE A 40 -3.64 15.01 -5.49
CA ILE A 40 -3.83 16.16 -4.61
C ILE A 40 -4.87 15.80 -3.58
N PHE A 41 -4.46 15.88 -2.32
CA PHE A 41 -5.35 15.83 -1.18
C PHE A 41 -5.69 17.25 -0.75
N ALA A 42 -6.96 17.55 -0.57
CA ALA A 42 -7.48 18.78 -0.01
C ALA A 42 -8.55 18.49 1.04
N ASP A 43 -8.54 19.23 2.14
CA ASP A 43 -9.38 18.96 3.31
C ASP A 43 -9.70 20.26 4.06
N ASP A 44 -10.73 20.22 4.90
CA ASP A 44 -11.25 21.38 5.63
C ASP A 44 -11.61 22.54 4.67
N GLY A 45 -12.60 22.30 3.80
CA GLY A 45 -13.01 23.28 2.79
C GLY A 45 -14.48 23.19 2.38
N PRO A 46 -14.80 23.54 1.12
CA PRO A 46 -16.18 23.52 0.61
C PRO A 46 -16.82 22.13 0.55
N VAL A 47 -15.98 21.09 0.57
CA VAL A 47 -16.31 19.72 0.96
C VAL A 47 -15.36 19.33 2.07
N ASN A 48 -15.76 18.41 2.95
CA ASN A 48 -14.91 18.01 4.08
C ASN A 48 -13.59 17.44 3.55
N HIS A 49 -13.66 16.45 2.68
CA HIS A 49 -12.49 15.77 2.10
C HIS A 49 -12.57 15.76 0.57
N LEU A 50 -11.46 16.03 -0.11
CA LEU A 50 -11.30 15.90 -1.56
C LEU A 50 -9.94 15.28 -1.90
N THR A 51 -9.96 14.13 -2.58
CA THR A 51 -8.82 13.56 -3.28
C THR A 51 -9.02 13.68 -4.78
N TRP A 52 -8.06 14.29 -5.44
CA TRP A 52 -8.02 14.50 -6.87
C TRP A 52 -6.87 13.70 -7.47
N ILE A 53 -7.12 12.94 -8.55
CA ILE A 53 -6.13 12.06 -9.16
C ILE A 53 -6.04 12.33 -10.67
N ALA A 54 -4.83 12.63 -11.17
CA ALA A 54 -4.52 12.69 -12.60
C ALA A 54 -4.08 11.33 -13.11
N LEU A 55 -4.58 10.96 -14.29
CA LEU A 55 -4.33 9.68 -14.93
C LEU A 55 -3.97 9.87 -16.40
N ASP A 56 -3.43 8.80 -16.99
CA ASP A 56 -3.22 8.65 -18.43
C ASP A 56 -2.52 9.88 -19.04
N GLY A 57 -1.40 10.32 -18.44
CA GLY A 57 -0.67 11.50 -18.88
C GLY A 57 -1.44 12.82 -18.74
N TYR A 58 -2.21 12.99 -17.66
CA TYR A 58 -3.08 14.15 -17.37
C TYR A 58 -4.23 14.33 -18.37
N SER A 59 -4.63 13.27 -19.08
CA SER A 59 -5.77 13.32 -20.01
C SER A 59 -7.10 12.96 -19.36
N ARG A 60 -7.05 12.38 -18.15
CA ARG A 60 -8.20 11.99 -17.36
C ARG A 60 -7.97 12.33 -15.89
N HIS A 61 -9.07 12.56 -15.19
CA HIS A 61 -9.05 12.95 -13.79
C HIS A 61 -10.19 12.26 -13.05
N GLU A 62 -9.87 11.74 -11.88
CA GLU A 62 -10.85 11.15 -10.99
C GLU A 62 -10.87 11.89 -9.66
N PHE A 63 -12.07 11.96 -9.09
CA PHE A 63 -12.37 12.77 -7.92
C PHE A 63 -13.05 11.90 -6.89
N PHE A 64 -12.55 11.93 -5.67
CA PHE A 64 -13.11 11.24 -4.53
C PHE A 64 -13.33 12.26 -3.44
N TYR A 65 -14.54 12.33 -2.90
CA TYR A 65 -14.85 13.28 -1.84
C TYR A 65 -15.71 12.61 -0.78
N ASP A 66 -15.65 13.14 0.43
CA ASP A 66 -16.51 12.74 1.54
C ASP A 66 -17.14 14.01 2.13
N ASP A 67 -18.46 14.08 2.12
CA ASP A 67 -19.25 15.17 2.70
C ASP A 67 -20.70 14.69 2.90
N ASP A 68 -21.23 14.88 4.11
CA ASP A 68 -22.60 14.51 4.47
C ASP A 68 -23.66 15.36 3.75
N ASN A 69 -23.33 16.61 3.40
CA ASN A 69 -24.25 17.54 2.75
C ASN A 69 -23.51 18.55 1.85
N PRO A 70 -22.92 18.07 0.74
CA PRO A 70 -22.11 18.93 -0.11
C PRO A 70 -22.97 19.92 -0.89
N ASP A 71 -22.44 21.13 -1.08
CA ASP A 71 -23.04 22.11 -1.97
C ASP A 71 -22.92 21.66 -3.44
N SER A 72 -24.07 21.44 -4.09
CA SER A 72 -24.11 20.85 -5.43
C SER A 72 -23.44 21.72 -6.50
N ASP A 73 -23.53 23.05 -6.37
CA ASP A 73 -22.91 23.99 -7.32
C ASP A 73 -21.38 23.99 -7.18
N THR A 74 -20.90 23.93 -5.93
CA THR A 74 -19.48 23.78 -5.60
C THR A 74 -18.92 22.46 -6.10
N LEU A 75 -19.60 21.34 -5.83
CA LEU A 75 -19.20 20.02 -6.33
C LEU A 75 -19.15 20.00 -7.86
N TYR A 76 -20.20 20.52 -8.52
CA TYR A 76 -20.22 20.58 -9.98
C TYR A 76 -19.04 21.40 -10.54
N SER A 77 -18.72 22.52 -9.89
CA SER A 77 -17.59 23.36 -10.27
C SER A 77 -16.26 22.60 -10.13
N LEU A 78 -16.04 21.89 -9.02
CA LEU A 78 -14.84 21.08 -8.78
C LEU A 78 -14.72 19.92 -9.79
N LEU A 79 -15.80 19.16 -9.99
CA LEU A 79 -15.85 18.00 -10.90
C LEU A 79 -15.70 18.40 -12.39
N SER A 80 -15.97 19.66 -12.73
CA SER A 80 -15.83 20.16 -14.10
C SER A 80 -14.39 20.51 -14.50
N LEU A 81 -13.47 20.57 -13.53
CA LEU A 81 -12.08 20.89 -13.78
C LEU A 81 -11.39 19.70 -14.48
N SER A 82 -10.66 19.94 -15.56
CA SER A 82 -9.83 18.91 -16.20
C SER A 82 -8.51 19.53 -16.66
N PRO A 83 -7.66 19.97 -15.70
CA PRO A 83 -6.40 20.64 -16.00
C PRO A 83 -5.42 19.71 -16.69
N GLY A 84 -4.79 20.19 -17.75
CA GLY A 84 -3.62 19.52 -18.29
C GLY A 84 -2.43 19.63 -17.34
N LYS A 85 -1.34 18.93 -17.67
CA LYS A 85 -0.09 18.93 -16.88
C LYS A 85 0.40 20.33 -16.50
N ASP A 86 0.36 21.27 -17.44
CA ASP A 86 0.85 22.64 -17.23
C ASP A 86 -0.08 23.48 -16.32
N ASP A 87 -1.35 23.11 -16.20
CA ASP A 87 -2.36 23.81 -15.42
C ASP A 87 -2.45 23.31 -13.96
N MET A 88 -1.78 22.20 -13.63
CA MET A 88 -1.79 21.59 -12.31
C MET A 88 -1.32 22.54 -11.20
N MET A 89 -0.34 23.41 -11.49
CA MET A 89 0.11 24.41 -10.54
C MET A 89 -0.98 25.43 -10.21
N ALA A 90 -1.81 25.80 -11.20
CA ALA A 90 -2.93 26.71 -10.99
C ALA A 90 -4.06 26.02 -10.22
N LEU A 91 -4.34 24.74 -10.49
CA LEU A 91 -5.28 23.94 -9.70
C LEU A 91 -4.86 23.92 -8.22
N ARG A 92 -3.59 23.62 -7.92
CA ARG A 92 -3.08 23.60 -6.54
C ARG A 92 -3.23 24.94 -5.84
N ALA A 93 -2.94 26.04 -6.55
CA ALA A 93 -3.11 27.38 -6.00
C ALA A 93 -4.58 27.73 -5.74
N TYR A 94 -5.49 27.26 -6.60
CA TYR A 94 -6.94 27.39 -6.37
C TYR A 94 -7.38 26.59 -5.16
N LEU A 95 -7.01 25.31 -5.06
CA LEU A 95 -7.36 24.47 -3.92
C LEU A 95 -6.82 25.05 -2.61
N ALA A 96 -5.57 25.52 -2.58
CA ALA A 96 -4.96 26.12 -1.39
C ALA A 96 -5.59 27.46 -0.97
N LYS A 97 -6.46 28.03 -1.80
CA LYS A 97 -7.25 29.22 -1.45
C LYS A 97 -8.61 28.85 -0.84
N GLU A 98 -9.17 27.71 -1.26
CA GLU A 98 -10.51 27.28 -0.87
C GLU A 98 -10.49 26.28 0.29
N PHE A 99 -9.40 25.52 0.47
CA PHE A 99 -9.22 24.50 1.51
C PHE A 99 -8.10 24.90 2.47
N ASP A 100 -8.28 24.60 3.76
CA ASP A 100 -7.28 24.88 4.79
C ASP A 100 -6.07 23.93 4.72
N VAL A 101 -6.29 22.70 4.25
CA VAL A 101 -5.24 21.70 4.06
C VAL A 101 -5.15 21.33 2.58
N VAL A 102 -3.95 21.45 2.00
CA VAL A 102 -3.65 20.94 0.65
C VAL A 102 -2.28 20.28 0.63
N LYS A 103 -2.22 19.02 0.21
CA LYS A 103 -0.99 18.22 0.14
C LYS A 103 -0.92 17.45 -1.17
N SER A 104 0.29 17.27 -1.70
CA SER A 104 0.53 16.23 -2.71
C SER A 104 0.62 14.89 -2.01
N LEU A 105 -0.01 13.86 -2.56
CA LEU A 105 0.26 12.49 -2.15
C LEU A 105 1.31 11.90 -3.10
N GLU A 106 2.27 11.18 -2.54
CA GLU A 106 3.36 10.60 -3.32
C GLU A 106 2.88 9.44 -4.18
N ASN A 107 1.98 8.61 -3.64
CA ASN A 107 1.47 7.42 -4.31
C ASN A 107 -0.04 7.24 -4.05
N ALA A 108 -0.72 6.67 -5.03
CA ALA A 108 -2.07 6.12 -4.92
C ALA A 108 -2.23 4.99 -5.95
N ALA A 109 -3.03 3.99 -5.62
CA ALA A 109 -3.48 2.97 -6.54
C ALA A 109 -4.86 3.34 -7.09
N LEU A 110 -5.11 3.08 -8.37
CA LEU A 110 -6.43 3.30 -8.97
C LEU A 110 -6.80 2.15 -9.91
N LEU A 111 -7.96 1.56 -9.62
CA LEU A 111 -8.56 0.49 -10.41
C LEU A 111 -9.88 0.97 -11.02
N GLY A 112 -10.07 0.69 -12.32
CA GLY A 112 -11.32 0.87 -13.04
C GLY A 112 -12.06 -0.45 -13.19
N ILE A 113 -13.37 -0.46 -12.92
CA ILE A 113 -14.24 -1.60 -13.16
C ILE A 113 -15.22 -1.24 -14.28
N PRO A 114 -15.10 -1.85 -15.47
CA PRO A 114 -15.94 -1.50 -16.60
C PRO A 114 -17.42 -1.83 -16.33
N ASP A 115 -18.31 -0.89 -16.65
CA ASP A 115 -19.75 -1.13 -16.70
C ASP A 115 -20.06 -2.04 -17.91
N THR A 116 -20.61 -3.21 -17.64
CA THR A 116 -20.94 -4.18 -18.70
C THR A 116 -22.33 -3.97 -19.29
N TYR A 117 -23.16 -3.14 -18.65
CA TYR A 117 -24.54 -2.86 -19.10
C TYR A 117 -24.58 -1.99 -20.35
N GLN A 118 -23.53 -1.20 -20.61
CA GLN A 118 -23.36 -0.44 -21.86
C GLN A 118 -22.11 -0.88 -22.63
N PRO A 119 -22.15 -2.01 -23.37
CA PRO A 119 -21.01 -2.49 -24.14
C PRO A 119 -20.49 -1.42 -25.12
N GLY A 120 -19.21 -1.06 -24.99
CA GLY A 120 -18.56 0.00 -25.78
C GLY A 120 -18.66 1.41 -25.19
N SER A 121 -19.32 1.57 -24.04
CA SER A 121 -19.24 2.81 -23.25
C SER A 121 -17.91 2.92 -22.51
N LYS A 122 -17.52 4.16 -22.16
CA LYS A 122 -16.41 4.43 -21.23
C LYS A 122 -16.89 4.44 -19.76
N ALA A 123 -18.10 3.95 -19.50
CA ALA A 123 -18.66 3.99 -18.15
C ALA A 123 -17.97 2.95 -17.29
N GLN A 124 -17.58 3.35 -16.08
CA GLN A 124 -16.84 2.49 -15.16
C GLN A 124 -16.93 3.05 -13.75
N ALA A 125 -16.90 2.15 -12.77
CA ALA A 125 -16.63 2.52 -11.39
C ALA A 125 -15.12 2.64 -11.18
N HIS A 126 -14.70 3.51 -10.28
CA HIS A 126 -13.30 3.61 -9.92
C HIS A 126 -13.12 3.43 -8.42
N VAL A 127 -12.10 2.66 -8.07
CA VAL A 127 -11.65 2.43 -6.70
C VAL A 127 -10.24 2.98 -6.58
N ALA A 128 -10.05 3.95 -5.67
CA ALA A 128 -8.74 4.51 -5.36
C ALA A 128 -8.31 4.10 -3.96
N PHE A 129 -7.09 3.61 -3.82
CA PHE A 129 -6.43 3.40 -2.54
C PHE A 129 -5.35 4.47 -2.37
N TYR A 130 -5.37 5.20 -1.26
CA TYR A 130 -4.37 6.23 -0.97
C TYR A 130 -4.20 6.40 0.54
N ARG A 131 -3.06 6.94 0.96
CA ARG A 131 -2.83 7.26 2.37
C ARG A 131 -3.39 8.64 2.68
N ASP A 132 -4.15 8.72 3.76
CA ASP A 132 -4.55 10.00 4.32
C ASP A 132 -3.31 10.68 4.94
N PRO A 133 -2.95 11.89 4.50
CA PRO A 133 -1.77 12.56 4.98
C PRO A 133 -1.95 13.23 6.36
N ARG A 134 -3.10 13.06 7.03
CA ARG A 134 -3.40 13.59 8.37
C ARG A 134 -3.06 12.58 9.46
N ASN A 135 -3.46 11.33 9.27
CA ASN A 135 -3.29 10.25 10.24
C ASN A 135 -2.46 9.07 9.71
N GLY A 136 -2.14 9.05 8.40
CA GLY A 136 -1.34 8.00 7.77
C GLY A 136 -2.13 6.73 7.39
N GLU A 137 -3.44 6.70 7.64
CA GLU A 137 -4.31 5.56 7.40
C GLU A 137 -4.58 5.33 5.91
N LEU A 138 -4.93 4.09 5.56
CA LEU A 138 -5.42 3.74 4.24
C LEU A 138 -6.85 4.25 4.05
N ASN A 139 -7.03 5.19 3.14
CA ASN A 139 -8.32 5.64 2.66
C ASN A 139 -8.68 4.98 1.33
N VAL A 140 -9.98 4.76 1.15
CA VAL A 140 -10.54 4.27 -0.10
C VAL A 140 -11.54 5.25 -0.67
N GLY A 141 -11.27 5.70 -1.89
CA GLY A 141 -12.21 6.46 -2.71
C GLY A 141 -13.02 5.54 -3.61
N LEU A 142 -14.33 5.79 -3.71
CA LEU A 142 -15.20 5.14 -4.68
C LEU A 142 -15.97 6.22 -5.44
N ASN A 143 -15.95 6.16 -6.77
CA ASN A 143 -16.79 7.00 -7.63
C ASN A 143 -17.22 6.20 -8.88
N ALA A 144 -18.02 6.81 -9.76
CA ALA A 144 -18.17 6.30 -11.12
C ALA A 144 -18.27 7.39 -12.18
N THR A 145 -17.72 7.09 -13.35
CA THR A 145 -17.72 7.97 -14.52
C THR A 145 -18.67 7.41 -15.59
N PRO A 146 -19.58 8.22 -16.17
CA PRO A 146 -19.85 9.62 -15.86
C PRO A 146 -20.67 9.80 -14.57
N ALA A 147 -20.36 10.84 -13.81
CA ALA A 147 -20.96 11.12 -12.50
C ALA A 147 -22.50 11.19 -12.50
N GLN A 148 -23.13 11.61 -13.61
CA GLN A 148 -24.61 11.68 -13.70
C GLN A 148 -25.28 10.30 -13.65
N LYS A 149 -24.52 9.22 -13.85
CA LYS A 149 -25.00 7.84 -13.81
C LYS A 149 -24.36 7.03 -12.69
N GLU A 150 -23.70 7.69 -11.74
CA GLU A 150 -22.89 7.01 -10.72
C GLU A 150 -23.68 5.91 -9.99
N ALA A 151 -24.89 6.22 -9.52
CA ALA A 151 -25.73 5.24 -8.83
C ALA A 151 -26.11 4.02 -9.70
N GLU A 152 -26.34 4.22 -11.01
CA GLU A 152 -26.66 3.13 -11.94
C GLU A 152 -25.44 2.25 -12.19
N ILE A 153 -24.27 2.87 -12.38
CA ILE A 153 -23.00 2.17 -12.63
C ILE A 153 -22.58 1.38 -11.39
N LEU A 154 -22.63 1.99 -10.21
CA LEU A 154 -22.29 1.32 -8.95
C LEU A 154 -23.24 0.15 -8.66
N ASP A 155 -24.55 0.28 -8.95
CA ASP A 155 -25.51 -0.84 -8.81
C ASP A 155 -25.21 -1.99 -9.79
N ASP A 156 -24.75 -1.70 -11.01
CA ASP A 156 -24.32 -2.75 -11.95
C ASP A 156 -23.04 -3.44 -11.49
N VAL A 157 -22.01 -2.66 -11.15
CA VAL A 157 -20.73 -3.20 -10.66
C VAL A 157 -20.92 -4.03 -9.39
N ASN A 158 -21.82 -3.61 -8.49
CA ASN A 158 -22.21 -4.40 -7.34
C ASN A 158 -22.69 -5.81 -7.71
N ARG A 159 -23.30 -6.02 -8.88
CA ARG A 159 -23.74 -7.35 -9.33
C ARG A 159 -22.64 -8.17 -9.99
N LEU A 160 -21.61 -7.51 -10.52
CA LEU A 160 -20.48 -8.14 -11.20
C LEU A 160 -19.45 -8.69 -10.20
N VAL A 161 -19.16 -7.93 -9.14
CA VAL A 161 -18.15 -8.33 -8.16
C VAL A 161 -18.56 -9.58 -7.37
N PRO A 162 -17.62 -10.45 -6.96
CA PRO A 162 -17.94 -11.74 -6.34
C PRO A 162 -18.76 -11.64 -5.05
N THR A 163 -18.51 -10.58 -4.28
CA THR A 163 -19.18 -10.26 -3.01
C THR A 163 -20.62 -9.74 -3.17
N LYS A 164 -21.04 -9.49 -4.42
CA LYS A 164 -22.31 -8.82 -4.78
C LYS A 164 -22.48 -7.44 -4.16
N ASN A 165 -21.36 -6.81 -3.79
CA ASN A 165 -21.28 -5.48 -3.21
C ASN A 165 -19.82 -5.02 -3.25
N LEU A 166 -19.55 -3.95 -3.99
CA LEU A 166 -18.20 -3.42 -4.22
C LEU A 166 -17.54 -2.94 -2.94
N GLU A 167 -18.25 -2.27 -2.05
CA GLU A 167 -17.70 -1.87 -0.74
C GLU A 167 -17.28 -3.08 0.09
N LYS A 168 -18.01 -4.20 0.03
CA LYS A 168 -17.59 -5.44 0.69
C LYS A 168 -16.36 -6.07 0.06
N LEU A 169 -16.20 -5.96 -1.25
CA LEU A 169 -14.97 -6.40 -1.93
C LEU A 169 -13.79 -5.54 -1.46
N ILE A 170 -13.95 -4.22 -1.45
CA ILE A 170 -12.94 -3.27 -0.98
C ILE A 170 -12.50 -3.59 0.46
N ARG A 171 -13.46 -3.79 1.38
CA ARG A 171 -13.15 -4.18 2.76
C ARG A 171 -12.36 -5.49 2.81
N LYS A 172 -12.80 -6.51 2.07
CA LYS A 172 -12.10 -7.80 2.00
C LYS A 172 -10.66 -7.65 1.48
N VAL A 173 -10.44 -6.82 0.48
CA VAL A 173 -9.09 -6.54 -0.08
C VAL A 173 -8.21 -5.89 0.98
N ALA A 174 -8.72 -4.88 1.70
CA ALA A 174 -8.00 -4.25 2.79
C ALA A 174 -7.70 -5.26 3.92
N ASP A 175 -8.67 -6.08 4.33
CA ASP A 175 -8.47 -7.12 5.35
C ASP A 175 -7.37 -8.10 4.96
N ILE A 176 -7.37 -8.60 3.71
CA ILE A 176 -6.31 -9.50 3.20
C ILE A 176 -4.95 -8.80 3.24
N PHE A 177 -4.88 -7.54 2.79
CA PHE A 177 -3.65 -6.78 2.81
C PHE A 177 -3.09 -6.66 4.24
N TYR A 178 -3.91 -6.30 5.22
CA TYR A 178 -3.46 -6.20 6.62
C TYR A 178 -3.08 -7.56 7.20
N ASP A 179 -3.82 -8.63 6.90
CA ASP A 179 -3.46 -9.99 7.31
C ASP A 179 -2.09 -10.40 6.73
N GLU A 180 -1.81 -10.08 5.47
CA GLU A 180 -0.51 -10.35 4.83
C GLU A 180 0.64 -9.52 5.40
N VAL A 181 0.39 -8.24 5.71
CA VAL A 181 1.35 -7.36 6.39
C VAL A 181 1.65 -7.87 7.80
N GLU A 182 0.62 -8.24 8.57
CA GLU A 182 0.78 -8.79 9.91
C GLU A 182 1.51 -10.14 9.89
N GLN A 183 1.16 -11.01 8.93
CA GLN A 183 1.82 -12.30 8.78
C GLN A 183 3.29 -12.13 8.39
N THR A 184 3.62 -11.20 7.48
CA THR A 184 5.00 -10.87 7.12
C THR A 184 5.78 -10.33 8.31
N ALA A 185 5.15 -9.46 9.11
CA ALA A 185 5.76 -8.94 10.33
C ALA A 185 6.05 -10.07 11.33
N ARG A 186 5.15 -11.04 11.48
CA ARG A 186 5.34 -12.21 12.36
C ARG A 186 6.41 -13.17 11.85
N ASP A 187 6.44 -13.43 10.55
CA ASP A 187 7.32 -14.44 9.96
C ASP A 187 8.78 -14.01 9.90
N THR A 188 9.04 -12.71 10.03
CA THR A 188 10.39 -12.15 10.00
C THR A 188 10.98 -11.96 11.41
N ILE A 189 10.17 -12.00 12.47
CA ILE A 189 10.65 -11.78 13.85
C ILE A 189 11.29 -13.04 14.45
N ILE A 190 12.42 -12.84 15.12
CA ILE A 190 13.01 -13.76 16.09
C ILE A 190 13.10 -13.06 17.44
N SER A 191 12.66 -13.72 18.51
CA SER A 191 12.81 -13.23 19.88
C SER A 191 13.82 -14.06 20.66
N GLY A 192 14.72 -13.39 21.39
CA GLY A 192 15.77 -14.02 22.19
C GLY A 192 17.08 -13.24 22.14
N ASP A 193 18.14 -13.77 22.74
CA ASP A 193 19.49 -13.20 22.66
C ASP A 193 20.13 -13.48 21.29
N VAL A 194 19.62 -12.79 20.26
CA VAL A 194 20.02 -12.99 18.86
C VAL A 194 21.49 -12.66 18.66
N LEU A 195 22.02 -11.64 19.33
CA LEU A 195 23.43 -11.23 19.17
C LEU A 195 24.39 -12.34 19.61
N SER A 196 24.12 -13.02 20.72
CA SER A 196 24.95 -14.16 21.16
C SER A 196 25.00 -15.28 20.11
N VAL A 197 23.87 -15.59 19.46
CA VAL A 197 23.82 -16.60 18.38
C VAL A 197 24.63 -16.15 17.17
N LEU A 198 24.53 -14.87 16.79
CA LEU A 198 25.28 -14.30 15.67
C LEU A 198 26.79 -14.25 15.93
N ASP A 199 27.21 -13.98 17.16
CA ASP A 199 28.61 -13.98 17.57
C ASP A 199 29.21 -15.39 17.62
N ASP A 200 28.41 -16.41 17.98
CA ASP A 200 28.84 -17.81 18.05
C ASP A 200 28.92 -18.49 16.66
N ASP A 201 28.17 -18.02 15.66
CA ASP A 201 28.27 -18.50 14.26
C ASP A 201 29.37 -17.72 13.49
N PRO A 202 30.53 -18.35 13.17
CA PRO A 202 31.66 -17.67 12.55
C PRO A 202 31.40 -17.22 11.09
N ASP A 203 30.33 -17.70 10.46
CA ASP A 203 29.97 -17.31 9.10
C ASP A 203 29.04 -16.08 9.06
N PHE A 204 28.38 -15.73 10.17
CA PHE A 204 27.70 -14.45 10.32
C PHE A 204 28.70 -13.31 10.55
N ARG A 205 28.47 -12.18 9.88
CA ARG A 205 29.34 -11.00 9.97
C ARG A 205 28.54 -9.72 10.04
N TYR A 206 28.82 -8.92 11.06
CA TYR A 206 28.39 -7.52 11.10
C TYR A 206 28.88 -6.76 9.87
N GLN A 207 27.97 -6.04 9.23
CA GLN A 207 28.25 -5.23 8.05
C GLN A 207 28.22 -3.74 8.35
N THR A 208 27.12 -3.27 8.95
CA THR A 208 26.86 -1.85 9.20
C THR A 208 25.68 -1.70 10.16
N THR A 209 25.53 -0.52 10.74
CA THR A 209 24.27 -0.04 11.31
C THR A 209 23.63 0.91 10.31
N LYS A 210 22.35 0.75 10.04
CA LYS A 210 21.55 1.65 9.20
C LYS A 210 20.05 1.45 9.48
N PRO A 211 19.18 2.35 8.99
CA PRO A 211 17.74 2.16 9.09
C PRO A 211 17.27 0.83 8.50
N LEU A 212 16.40 0.13 9.23
CA LEU A 212 15.79 -1.12 8.79
C LEU A 212 14.98 -0.89 7.51
N PRO A 213 15.24 -1.65 6.43
CA PRO A 213 14.57 -1.42 5.16
C PRO A 213 13.16 -1.98 5.15
N ASP A 214 12.36 -1.42 4.24
CA ASP A 214 10.91 -1.53 4.18
C ASP A 214 10.43 -2.98 4.02
N GLY A 215 11.14 -3.77 3.21
CA GLY A 215 10.79 -5.18 2.95
C GLY A 215 11.22 -6.18 4.02
N VAL A 216 11.72 -5.74 5.19
CA VAL A 216 12.17 -6.65 6.26
C VAL A 216 11.13 -6.79 7.34
N ASN A 217 10.68 -5.69 7.93
CA ASN A 217 9.60 -5.72 8.90
C ASN A 217 8.89 -4.36 8.92
N PRO A 218 7.59 -4.32 8.61
CA PRO A 218 6.86 -3.05 8.52
C PRO A 218 6.78 -2.31 9.87
N MET A 219 6.80 -3.01 11.01
CA MET A 219 6.69 -2.37 12.34
C MET A 219 7.97 -1.64 12.79
N TYR A 220 9.12 -1.96 12.22
CA TYR A 220 10.44 -1.45 12.64
C TYR A 220 11.15 -0.67 11.54
N ARG A 221 10.47 -0.40 10.43
CA ARG A 221 10.98 0.39 9.30
C ARG A 221 11.62 1.69 9.79
N GLY A 222 12.76 2.06 9.20
CA GLY A 222 13.41 3.33 9.47
C GLY A 222 14.16 3.40 10.82
N ARG A 223 13.96 2.44 11.73
CA ARG A 223 14.72 2.37 12.98
C ARG A 223 16.14 1.89 12.71
N GLU A 224 17.11 2.46 13.40
CA GLU A 224 18.51 2.04 13.30
C GLU A 224 18.68 0.60 13.78
N ALA A 225 19.23 -0.24 12.90
CA ALA A 225 19.45 -1.65 13.15
C ALA A 225 20.83 -2.09 12.65
N GLN A 226 21.44 -3.00 13.39
CA GLN A 226 22.67 -3.67 12.99
C GLN A 226 22.35 -4.73 11.95
N LEU A 227 22.98 -4.64 10.78
CA LEU A 227 22.90 -5.65 9.73
C LEU A 227 24.02 -6.68 9.91
N TRP A 228 23.62 -7.92 10.12
CA TRP A 228 24.48 -9.10 10.11
C TRP A 228 24.16 -9.96 8.90
N GLN A 229 25.20 -10.46 8.23
CA GLN A 229 25.01 -11.27 7.02
C GLN A 229 25.81 -12.56 7.04
N LYS A 230 25.19 -13.62 6.53
CA LYS A 230 25.81 -14.92 6.27
C LYS A 230 25.55 -15.30 4.80
N PRO A 231 26.59 -15.64 4.00
CA PRO A 231 26.39 -16.10 2.63
C PRO A 231 25.63 -17.44 2.62
N ILE A 232 24.67 -17.61 1.71
CA ILE A 232 23.86 -18.85 1.64
C ILE A 232 24.70 -20.08 1.36
N SER A 233 25.78 -19.93 0.58
CA SER A 233 26.76 -21.01 0.34
C SER A 233 27.43 -21.58 1.62
N LYS A 234 27.27 -20.91 2.76
CA LYS A 234 27.79 -21.30 4.08
C LYS A 234 26.72 -21.83 5.01
N ASP A 235 25.47 -21.79 4.58
CA ASP A 235 24.35 -22.27 5.35
C ASP A 235 24.01 -23.72 4.98
N SER A 236 23.47 -24.46 5.95
CA SER A 236 23.11 -25.86 5.78
C SER A 236 21.61 -26.10 5.64
N VAL A 237 20.78 -25.09 5.92
CA VAL A 237 19.32 -25.21 5.80
C VAL A 237 18.84 -24.79 4.41
N ILE A 238 19.41 -23.73 3.82
CA ILE A 238 19.03 -23.31 2.46
C ILE A 238 19.87 -24.05 1.40
N GLU A 239 19.21 -24.75 0.48
CA GLU A 239 19.84 -25.27 -0.74
C GLU A 239 20.06 -24.14 -1.78
N GLY A 240 21.25 -23.55 -1.80
CA GLY A 240 21.58 -22.49 -2.75
C GLY A 240 23.06 -22.12 -2.76
N SER A 241 23.49 -21.39 -3.80
CA SER A 241 24.90 -20.96 -3.93
C SER A 241 25.09 -19.44 -4.00
N GLN A 242 24.01 -18.68 -4.17
CA GLN A 242 24.02 -17.22 -4.31
C GLN A 242 23.12 -16.59 -3.25
N GLY A 243 23.38 -15.34 -2.89
CA GLY A 243 22.58 -14.60 -1.92
C GLY A 243 23.11 -14.68 -0.48
N PHE A 244 22.39 -13.99 0.41
CA PHE A 244 22.72 -13.82 1.81
C PHE A 244 21.47 -14.00 2.67
N ILE A 245 21.67 -14.68 3.80
CA ILE A 245 20.82 -14.53 4.97
C ILE A 245 21.21 -13.23 5.64
N GLN A 246 20.22 -12.42 6.01
CA GLN A 246 20.40 -11.14 6.68
C GLN A 246 19.63 -11.18 8.00
N ILE A 247 20.29 -10.81 9.08
CA ILE A 247 19.67 -10.64 10.39
C ILE A 247 19.85 -9.19 10.80
N TRP A 248 18.75 -8.55 11.16
CA TRP A 248 18.68 -7.15 11.56
C TRP A 248 18.34 -7.06 13.03
N VAL A 249 19.21 -6.44 13.82
CA VAL A 249 19.01 -6.29 15.27
C VAL A 249 18.87 -4.80 15.59
N PRO A 250 17.69 -4.31 16.01
CA PRO A 250 17.53 -2.92 16.41
C PRO A 250 18.49 -2.55 17.55
N GLU A 251 19.03 -1.34 17.51
CA GLU A 251 19.92 -0.89 18.60
C GLU A 251 19.19 -0.71 19.93
N GLU A 252 17.88 -0.49 19.90
CA GLU A 252 17.05 -0.28 21.10
C GLU A 252 16.46 -1.58 21.68
N GLU A 253 16.53 -2.69 20.94
CA GLU A 253 15.96 -3.99 21.32
C GLU A 253 16.97 -5.12 21.16
N GLU A 254 17.79 -5.33 22.19
CA GLU A 254 18.82 -6.38 22.19
C GLU A 254 18.23 -7.81 22.16
N SER A 255 16.93 -7.96 22.43
CA SER A 255 16.23 -9.26 22.49
C SER A 255 15.38 -9.58 21.27
N THR A 256 15.47 -8.78 20.21
CA THR A 256 14.65 -8.92 19.00
C THR A 256 15.54 -8.85 17.77
N GLY A 257 15.36 -9.76 16.82
CA GLY A 257 16.00 -9.73 15.52
C GLY A 257 14.99 -9.94 14.40
N PHE A 258 15.29 -9.42 13.21
CA PHE A 258 14.48 -9.63 12.01
C PHE A 258 15.27 -10.34 10.94
N ILE A 259 14.64 -11.29 10.28
CA ILE A 259 15.25 -12.08 9.21
C ILE A 259 14.82 -11.53 7.86
N SER A 260 15.77 -11.42 6.95
CA SER A 260 15.47 -11.35 5.53
C SER A 260 16.45 -12.21 4.73
N VAL A 261 16.03 -12.60 3.53
CA VAL A 261 16.88 -13.34 2.59
C VAL A 261 16.91 -12.56 1.29
N THR A 262 18.11 -12.34 0.73
CA THR A 262 18.22 -11.70 -0.59
C THR A 262 17.70 -12.63 -1.67
N ASN A 263 17.38 -12.13 -2.87
CA ASN A 263 17.00 -12.99 -3.99
C ASN A 263 18.12 -13.98 -4.40
N GLY A 264 17.74 -15.20 -4.77
CA GLY A 264 18.66 -16.24 -5.24
C GLY A 264 17.94 -17.39 -5.95
N GLU A 265 18.63 -18.52 -6.13
CA GLU A 265 18.11 -19.73 -6.78
C GLU A 265 17.37 -20.64 -5.77
N TYR A 266 16.44 -20.08 -5.00
CA TYR A 266 15.61 -20.78 -4.00
C TYR A 266 14.28 -20.05 -3.83
N ASP A 267 13.30 -20.72 -3.19
CA ASP A 267 12.07 -20.08 -2.76
C ASP A 267 12.33 -19.20 -1.52
N ASN A 268 12.11 -17.89 -1.63
CA ASN A 268 12.41 -16.95 -0.56
C ASN A 268 11.55 -17.18 0.70
N ARG A 269 10.30 -17.65 0.56
CA ARG A 269 9.41 -17.89 1.70
C ARG A 269 9.83 -19.15 2.45
N GLU A 270 10.13 -20.21 1.72
CA GLU A 270 10.66 -21.46 2.30
C GLU A 270 12.00 -21.18 3.00
N ALA A 271 12.92 -20.49 2.33
CA ALA A 271 14.22 -20.10 2.89
C ALA A 271 14.08 -19.25 4.17
N LEU A 272 13.17 -18.27 4.19
CA LEU A 272 12.91 -17.45 5.37
C LEU A 272 12.43 -18.32 6.55
N SER A 273 11.49 -19.23 6.30
CA SER A 273 10.94 -20.14 7.31
C SER A 273 12.00 -21.10 7.87
N GLU A 274 12.87 -21.62 7.01
CA GLU A 274 13.96 -22.53 7.40
C GLU A 274 15.01 -21.82 8.27
N VAL A 275 15.44 -20.63 7.86
CA VAL A 275 16.39 -19.80 8.64
C VAL A 275 15.79 -19.44 9.98
N ARG A 276 14.52 -19.03 10.02
CA ARG A 276 13.81 -18.73 11.27
C ARG A 276 13.85 -19.91 12.21
N THR A 277 13.45 -21.09 11.74
CA THR A 277 13.43 -22.32 12.54
C THR A 277 14.82 -22.65 13.07
N ALA A 278 15.87 -22.49 12.26
CA ALA A 278 17.25 -22.73 12.66
C ALA A 278 17.73 -21.74 13.73
N MET A 279 17.41 -20.45 13.58
CA MET A 279 17.75 -19.41 14.56
C MET A 279 17.01 -19.61 15.89
N GLU A 280 15.70 -19.90 15.83
CA GLU A 280 14.91 -20.21 17.03
C GLU A 280 15.44 -21.47 17.73
N ALA A 281 15.91 -22.48 17.00
CA ALA A 281 16.52 -23.66 17.57
C ALA A 281 17.88 -23.36 18.24
N ALA A 282 18.67 -22.41 17.70
CA ALA A 282 19.95 -22.00 18.28
C ALA A 282 19.78 -21.14 19.56
N LEU A 283 18.61 -20.50 19.73
CA LEU A 283 18.27 -19.69 20.90
C LEU A 283 17.77 -20.51 22.12
N ASN A 284 17.44 -21.80 21.92
CA ASN A 284 16.91 -22.70 22.96
C ASN A 284 17.97 -23.66 23.51
#